data_AF-A0AAV8WIV0-F1
#
_entry.id   AF-A0AAV8WIV0-F1
#
_cell.length_a   1.000
_cell.length_b   1.000
_cell.length_c   1.000
_cell.angle_alpha   90.00
_cell.angle_beta   90.00
_cell.angle_gamma   90.00
#
_symmetry.space_group_name_H-M   'P 1'
#
loop_
_entity.id
_entity.type
_entity.pdbx_description
1 polymer ?
#
loop_
_entity_poly.entity_id
_entity_poly.type
_entity_poly.pdbx_seq_one_letter_code
_entity_poly.pdbx_strand_id
1 'polypeptide(L)'
;MARGRKRKTDKGSFKEEQMKRAVLQVIGLGSSLRKAADQNNAKFQIQASYLKKQKQNVGVKIRMKPKYDRIFSENQEIALKKSCNKM
;
A
#
# COMPACT_ATOMS: atom_id res chain seq x y z
N MET A 1 22.81 -20.78 -4.15
CA MET A 1 21.54 -20.08 -4.49
C MET A 1 21.69 -18.59 -4.22
N ALA A 2 21.75 -17.76 -5.26
CA ALA A 2 21.91 -16.32 -5.12
C ALA A 2 20.67 -15.70 -4.45
N ARG A 3 20.76 -15.37 -3.16
CA ARG A 3 19.71 -14.75 -2.33
C ARG A 3 19.41 -13.27 -2.69
N GLY A 4 19.84 -12.79 -3.86
CA GLY A 4 19.91 -11.36 -4.18
C GLY A 4 19.00 -10.87 -5.31
N ARG A 5 18.32 -11.74 -6.06
CA ARG A 5 17.45 -11.25 -7.16
C ARG A 5 16.18 -10.67 -6.55
N LYS A 6 16.13 -9.34 -6.36
CA LYS A 6 14.90 -8.61 -6.04
C LYS A 6 13.86 -9.00 -7.09
N ARG A 7 12.90 -9.85 -6.71
CA ARG A 7 11.76 -10.18 -7.56
C ARG A 7 11.05 -8.87 -7.85
N LYS A 8 10.92 -8.50 -9.13
CA LYS A 8 10.09 -7.37 -9.53
C LYS A 8 8.67 -7.74 -9.12
N THR A 9 8.19 -7.17 -8.02
CA THR A 9 6.80 -7.33 -7.58
C THR A 9 5.96 -6.38 -8.41
N ASP A 10 4.85 -6.87 -8.94
CA ASP A 10 3.90 -6.00 -9.64
C ASP A 10 3.50 -4.84 -8.73
N LYS A 11 3.57 -3.63 -9.29
CA LYS A 11 3.00 -2.43 -8.72
C LYS A 11 1.48 -2.60 -8.72
N GLY A 12 0.96 -3.32 -7.73
CA GLY A 12 -0.47 -3.55 -7.59
C GLY A 12 -1.21 -2.25 -7.31
N SER A 13 -2.46 -2.17 -7.75
CA SER A 13 -3.37 -1.09 -7.36
C SER A 13 -3.64 -1.20 -5.86
N PHE A 14 -2.95 -0.37 -5.09
CA PHE A 14 -3.02 -0.42 -3.64
C PHE A 14 -4.01 0.64 -3.15
N LYS A 15 -5.19 0.24 -2.66
CA LYS A 15 -6.14 1.17 -2.03
C LYS A 15 -5.90 1.20 -0.51
N GLU A 16 -5.72 2.41 0.01
CA GLU A 16 -5.44 2.64 1.44
C GLU A 16 -6.54 2.08 2.36
N GLU A 17 -7.80 2.17 1.93
CA GLU A 17 -8.96 1.68 2.67
C GLU A 17 -8.96 0.16 2.84
N GLN A 18 -8.59 -0.57 1.79
CA GLN A 18 -8.51 -2.03 1.82
C GLN A 18 -7.48 -2.49 2.85
N MET A 19 -6.33 -1.82 2.92
CA MET A 19 -5.30 -2.15 3.90
C MET A 19 -5.74 -1.83 5.32
N LYS A 20 -6.41 -0.69 5.55
CA LYS A 20 -6.96 -0.35 6.87
C LYS A 20 -7.94 -1.42 7.36
N ARG A 21 -8.87 -1.85 6.50
CA ARG A 21 -9.83 -2.93 6.83
C ARG A 21 -9.12 -4.25 7.13
N ALA A 22 -8.15 -4.64 6.31
CA ALA A 22 -7.39 -5.87 6.50
C ALA A 22 -6.60 -5.88 7.82
N VAL A 23 -5.97 -4.77 8.19
CA VAL A 23 -5.21 -4.67 9.46
C VAL A 23 -6.16 -4.65 10.66
N LEU A 24 -7.29 -3.94 10.56
CA LEU A 24 -8.32 -3.93 11.61
C LEU A 24 -8.96 -5.30 11.83
N GLN A 25 -9.18 -6.09 10.79
CA GLN A 25 -9.68 -7.47 10.95
C GLN A 25 -8.72 -8.38 11.73
N VAL A 26 -7.41 -8.17 11.57
CA VAL A 26 -6.42 -8.97 12.32
C VAL A 26 -6.30 -8.49 13.77
N ILE A 27 -6.28 -7.18 14.00
CA ILE A 27 -6.11 -6.61 15.34
C ILE A 27 -7.40 -6.66 16.16
N GLY A 28 -8.54 -6.33 15.57
CA GLY A 28 -9.83 -6.21 16.27
C GLY A 28 -10.66 -7.49 16.30
N LEU A 29 -10.63 -8.30 15.23
CA LEU A 29 -11.45 -9.52 15.11
C LEU A 29 -10.64 -10.82 15.27
N GLY A 30 -9.33 -10.73 15.52
CA GLY A 30 -8.46 -11.90 15.67
C GLY A 30 -8.35 -12.78 14.42
N SER A 31 -8.69 -12.25 13.24
CA SER A 31 -8.64 -13.00 11.98
C SER A 31 -7.20 -13.35 11.60
N SER A 32 -6.99 -14.51 10.94
CA SER A 32 -5.66 -14.86 10.44
C SER A 32 -5.21 -13.87 9.36
N LEU A 33 -3.91 -13.56 9.32
CA LEU A 33 -3.33 -12.64 8.34
C LEU A 33 -3.69 -13.02 6.90
N ARG A 34 -3.72 -14.32 6.59
CA ARG A 34 -4.04 -14.83 5.25
C ARG A 34 -5.51 -14.60 4.89
N LYS A 35 -6.43 -14.94 5.81
CA LYS A 35 -7.87 -14.73 5.61
C LYS A 35 -8.22 -13.25 5.45
N ALA A 36 -7.64 -12.38 6.26
CA ALA A 36 -7.85 -10.94 6.16
C ALA A 36 -7.25 -10.33 4.88
N ALA A 37 -6.11 -10.86 4.40
CA ALA A 37 -5.52 -10.45 3.13
C ALA A 37 -6.45 -10.77 1.95
N ASP A 38 -6.91 -12.02 1.89
CA ASP A 38 -7.73 -12.54 0.80
C ASP A 38 -9.08 -11.82 0.72
N GLN A 39 -9.75 -11.61 1.87
CA GLN A 39 -11.05 -10.92 1.93
C GLN A 39 -10.99 -9.46 1.48
N ASN A 40 -9.86 -8.78 1.69
CA ASN A 40 -9.71 -7.36 1.37
C ASN A 40 -8.90 -7.12 0.08
N ASN A 41 -8.59 -8.17 -0.68
CA ASN A 41 -7.71 -8.10 -1.85
C ASN A 41 -6.37 -7.39 -1.55
N ALA A 42 -5.84 -7.57 -0.34
CA ALA A 42 -4.59 -6.98 0.10
C ALA A 42 -3.45 -7.98 -0.10
N LYS A 43 -2.26 -7.51 -0.52
CA LYS A 43 -1.07 -8.38 -0.59
C LYS A 43 -0.62 -8.74 0.83
N PHE A 44 -0.61 -10.04 1.14
CA PHE A 44 -0.21 -10.61 2.44
C PHE A 44 1.10 -10.02 3.00
N GLN A 45 2.17 -9.97 2.19
CA GLN A 45 3.47 -9.45 2.62
C GLN A 45 3.41 -7.98 3.05
N ILE A 46 2.61 -7.19 2.32
CA ILE A 46 2.46 -5.77 2.58
C ILE A 46 1.64 -5.57 3.86
N GLN A 47 0.54 -6.30 4.03
CA GLN A 47 -0.27 -6.27 5.25
C GLN A 47 0.53 -6.64 6.49
N ALA A 48 1.34 -7.70 6.44
CA ALA A 48 2.19 -8.09 7.56
C ALA A 48 3.19 -6.98 7.96
N SER A 49 3.75 -6.26 6.98
CA SER A 49 4.63 -5.11 7.24
C SER A 49 3.89 -3.97 7.95
N TYR A 50 2.68 -3.63 7.49
CA TYR A 50 1.87 -2.57 8.11
C TYR A 50 1.39 -2.94 9.51
N LEU A 51 1.03 -4.21 9.73
CA LEU A 51 0.64 -4.70 11.05
C LEU A 51 1.80 -4.64 12.04
N LYS A 52 3.03 -4.98 11.61
CA LYS A 52 4.24 -4.80 12.42
C LYS A 52 4.46 -3.33 12.79
N LYS A 53 4.34 -2.41 11.82
CA LYS A 53 4.45 -0.96 12.05
C LYS A 53 3.41 -0.46 13.06
N GLN A 54 2.18 -0.94 12.97
CA GLN A 54 1.10 -0.52 13.88
C GLN A 54 1.30 -1.04 15.30
N LYS A 55 1.81 -2.27 15.46
CA LYS A 55 2.20 -2.78 16.77
C LYS A 55 3.40 -2.04 17.38
N GLN A 56 4.31 -1.53 16.56
CA GLN A 56 5.48 -0.77 17.02
C GLN A 56 5.14 0.68 17.41
N ASN A 57 4.12 1.28 16.79
CA ASN A 57 3.71 2.66 17.07
C ASN A 57 2.25 2.68 17.55
N VAL A 58 2.03 2.09 18.73
CA VAL A 58 0.70 2.08 19.36
C VAL A 58 0.28 3.53 19.67
N GLY A 59 -0.94 3.92 19.26
CA GLY A 59 -1.47 5.27 19.45
C GLY A 59 -1.15 6.27 18.33
N VAL A 60 -0.26 5.94 17.39
CA VAL A 60 0.08 6.82 16.26
C VAL A 60 -0.76 6.45 15.02
N LYS A 61 -1.36 7.44 14.37
CA LYS A 61 -2.03 7.25 13.07
C LYS A 61 -0.99 6.99 11.98
N ILE A 62 -0.78 5.71 11.63
CA ILE A 62 0.14 5.31 10.56
C ILE A 62 -0.54 5.40 9.20
N ARG A 63 0.15 5.98 8.23
CA ARG A 63 -0.27 5.99 6.83
C ARG A 63 -0.22 4.57 6.26
N MET A 64 -1.36 4.03 5.86
CA MET A 64 -1.49 2.67 5.34
C MET A 64 -1.27 2.55 3.84
N LYS A 65 -0.57 3.51 3.20
CA LYS A 65 -0.22 3.49 1.78
C LYS A 65 1.27 3.74 1.57
N PRO A 66 1.87 3.19 0.51
CA PRO A 66 3.23 3.52 0.13
C PRO A 66 3.35 5.02 -0.17
N LYS A 67 4.46 5.62 0.25
CA LYS A 67 4.83 6.97 -0.17
C LYS A 67 5.44 6.84 -1.57
N TYR A 68 4.67 7.19 -2.60
CA TYR A 68 5.23 7.45 -3.91
C TYR A 68 5.65 8.90 -3.94
N ASP A 69 6.93 9.15 -4.22
CA ASP A 69 7.38 10.50 -4.51
C ASP A 69 6.74 10.92 -5.83
N ARG A 70 6.03 12.04 -5.82
CA ARG A 70 5.50 12.61 -7.06
C ARG A 70 6.71 13.08 -7.88
N ILE A 71 6.84 12.56 -9.10
CA ILE A 71 7.90 12.98 -10.03
C ILE A 71 7.60 14.39 -10.54
N PHE A 72 6.31 14.68 -10.77
CA PHE A 72 5.84 15.97 -11.23
C PHE A 72 5.03 16.67 -10.15
N SER A 73 5.17 18.00 -10.07
CA SER A 73 4.24 18.82 -9.31
C SER A 73 2.86 18.81 -9.98
N GLU A 74 1.83 19.15 -9.22
CA GLU A 74 0.45 19.22 -9.72
C GLU A 74 0.33 20.17 -10.93
N ASN A 75 1.07 21.28 -10.89
CA ASN A 75 1.18 22.24 -12.00
C ASN A 75 1.84 21.63 -13.25
N GLN A 76 2.88 20.80 -13.07
CA GLN A 76 3.55 20.11 -14.17
C GLN A 76 2.64 19.04 -14.81
N GLU A 77 1.86 18.31 -14.00
CA GLU A 77 0.88 17.35 -14.52
C GLU A 77 -0.23 18.05 -15.33
N ILE A 78 -0.72 19.20 -14.86
CA ILE A 78 -1.71 20.01 -15.59
C ILE A 78 -1.13 20.50 -16.92
N ALA A 79 0.12 20.97 -16.93
CA ALA A 79 0.79 21.45 -18.12
C ALA A 79 0.96 20.34 -19.18
N LEU A 80 1.43 19.16 -18.76
CA LEU A 80 1.58 17.99 -19.63
C LEU A 80 0.24 17.49 -20.19
N LYS A 81 -0.82 17.52 -19.37
CA LYS A 81 -2.16 17.11 -19.80
C LYS A 81 -2.73 18.06 -20.87
N LYS A 82 -2.47 19.36 -20.72
CA LYS A 82 -2.86 20.38 -21.71
C LYS A 82 -2.07 20.24 -23.02
N SER A 83 -0.78 19.89 -22.97
CA SER A 83 0.02 19.68 -24.19
C SER A 83 -0.38 18.41 -24.93
N CYS A 84 -0.73 17.31 -24.22
CA CYS A 84 -1.21 16.08 -24.86
C CYS A 84 -2.58 16.23 -25.52
N ASN A 85 -3.48 17.06 -24.98
CA ASN A 85 -4.82 17.28 -25.56
C ASN A 85 -4.83 18.25 -26.76
N LYS A 86 -3.66 18.76 -27.17
CA LYS A 86 -3.51 19.75 -28.25
C LYS A 86 -3.08 19.12 -29.59
N MET A 87 -3.14 17.80 -29.69
CA MET A 87 -3.04 17.01 -30.94
C MET A 87 -4.43 16.53 -31.34
#